data_AF-A0A9E8SEZ5-F1
#
_entry.id   AF-A0A9E8SEZ5-F1
#
_cell.length_a   1.000
_cell.length_b   1.000
_cell.length_c   1.000
_cell.angle_alpha   90.00
_cell.angle_beta   90.00
_cell.angle_gamma   90.00
#
_symmetry.space_group_name_H-M   'P 1'
#
loop_
_entity.id
_entity.type
_entity.pdbx_description
1 polymer ?
#
loop_
_entity_poly.entity_id
_entity_poly.type
_entity_poly.pdbx_seq_one_letter_code
_entity_poly.pdbx_strand_id
1 'polypeptide(L)'
;MKKQLYILACLLFVSGTALAQKGTIKRANKLFEMRAYKEAANLYETTEDRSKEVLQNLADSYYYNYQMQKAIKTYREFFITHKDSVDIELYFRYGQALKGVENYKEADVYLSRYYGKPINTLAFVEENRKTTPHNFELKQIENINSQQDFGLSFYGDDKVVFASARNEANPTFAWNKLPYLDLYSATLTATGALKDVVPFSDAINTDSHESNAVFSKDGKTMYFNRTNASKTKTKENRVAQIKIYKATLVDGDWKNVTPLPFNANTYSTEHPALSKDGNTLYFASDMAGGFGSFDIYKVAVNDDGTFGKP
;
A
#
# COMPACT_ATOMS: atom_id res chain seq x y z
N MET A 1 -61.89 -2.39 -4.81
CA MET A 1 -61.13 -1.12 -4.63
C MET A 1 -60.20 -1.12 -3.42
N LYS A 2 -60.67 -1.25 -2.16
CA LYS A 2 -59.77 -1.20 -0.97
C LYS A 2 -58.63 -2.23 -0.99
N LYS A 3 -58.89 -3.49 -1.37
CA LYS A 3 -57.86 -4.54 -1.53
C LYS A 3 -56.80 -4.23 -2.61
N GLN A 4 -57.19 -3.60 -3.71
CA GLN A 4 -56.26 -3.21 -4.78
C GLN A 4 -55.38 -2.01 -4.37
N LEU A 5 -55.90 -1.11 -3.52
CA LEU A 5 -55.15 0.02 -2.98
C LEU A 5 -54.03 -0.44 -2.03
N TYR A 6 -54.27 -1.46 -1.20
CA TYR A 6 -53.24 -2.04 -0.33
C TYR A 6 -52.16 -2.77 -1.12
N ILE A 7 -52.51 -3.50 -2.18
CA ILE A 7 -51.54 -4.17 -3.05
C ILE A 7 -50.66 -3.13 -3.77
N LEU A 8 -51.25 -2.04 -4.26
CA LEU A 8 -50.50 -0.95 -4.91
C LEU A 8 -49.59 -0.20 -3.92
N ALA A 9 -50.04 0.05 -2.69
CA ALA A 9 -49.22 0.66 -1.64
C ALA A 9 -48.06 -0.26 -1.21
N CYS A 10 -48.28 -1.57 -1.08
CA CYS A 10 -47.23 -2.55 -0.82
C CYS A 10 -46.22 -2.60 -1.99
N LEU A 11 -46.68 -2.60 -3.24
CA LEU A 11 -45.81 -2.57 -4.42
C LEU A 11 -44.97 -1.29 -4.50
N LEU A 12 -45.55 -0.13 -4.18
CA LEU A 12 -44.83 1.14 -4.12
C LEU A 12 -43.78 1.14 -3.00
N PHE A 13 -44.11 0.60 -1.83
CA PHE A 13 -43.18 0.50 -0.71
C PHE A 13 -42.01 -0.46 -1.01
N VAL A 14 -42.29 -1.62 -1.61
CA VAL A 14 -41.27 -2.59 -2.05
C VAL A 14 -40.39 -2.03 -3.18
N SER A 15 -40.97 -1.22 -4.08
CA SER A 15 -40.19 -0.58 -5.14
C SER A 15 -39.27 0.52 -4.61
N GLY A 16 -39.70 1.28 -3.60
CA GLY A 16 -38.91 2.33 -2.96
C GLY A 16 -37.71 1.76 -2.20
N THR A 17 -37.88 0.65 -1.48
CA THR A 17 -36.78 -0.02 -0.76
C THR A 17 -35.77 -0.64 -1.71
N ALA A 18 -36.21 -1.26 -2.81
CA ALA A 18 -35.32 -1.83 -3.83
C ALA A 18 -34.49 -0.75 -4.55
N LEU A 19 -35.08 0.41 -4.85
CA LEU A 19 -34.35 1.54 -5.45
C LEU A 19 -33.32 2.14 -4.48
N ALA A 20 -33.66 2.25 -3.20
CA ALA A 20 -32.74 2.74 -2.18
C ALA A 20 -31.52 1.82 -2.00
N GLN A 21 -31.73 0.49 -1.95
CA GLN A 21 -30.64 -0.49 -1.85
C GLN A 21 -29.69 -0.43 -3.06
N LYS A 22 -30.23 -0.33 -4.28
CA LYS A 22 -29.42 -0.16 -5.50
C LYS A 22 -28.59 1.13 -5.47
N GLY A 23 -29.15 2.22 -4.94
CA GLY A 23 -28.43 3.48 -4.75
C GLY A 23 -27.25 3.34 -3.79
N THR A 24 -27.44 2.63 -2.67
CA THR A 24 -26.39 2.35 -1.68
C THR A 24 -25.26 1.52 -2.26
N ILE A 25 -25.56 0.41 -2.96
CA ILE A 25 -24.53 -0.45 -3.57
C ILE A 25 -23.72 0.32 -4.61
N LYS A 26 -24.38 1.10 -5.48
CA LYS A 26 -23.68 1.93 -6.47
C LYS A 26 -22.70 2.91 -5.82
N ARG A 27 -23.09 3.51 -4.68
CA ARG A 27 -22.21 4.41 -3.91
C ARG A 27 -21.05 3.64 -3.26
N ALA A 28 -21.31 2.45 -2.73
CA ALA A 28 -20.28 1.58 -2.16
C ALA A 28 -19.26 1.16 -3.21
N ASN A 29 -19.70 0.73 -4.41
CA ASN A 29 -18.83 0.36 -5.52
C ASN A 29 -17.94 1.55 -5.94
N LYS A 30 -18.50 2.76 -6.03
CA LYS A 30 -17.71 3.96 -6.35
C LYS A 30 -16.63 4.24 -5.29
N LEU A 31 -16.95 4.09 -4.01
CA LEU A 31 -15.97 4.25 -2.93
C LEU A 31 -14.88 3.16 -3.01
N PHE A 32 -15.27 1.92 -3.30
CA PHE A 32 -14.36 0.79 -3.50
C PHE A 32 -13.39 1.04 -4.66
N GLU A 33 -13.89 1.49 -5.83
CA GLU A 33 -13.08 1.89 -6.99
C GLU A 33 -12.10 3.03 -6.66
N MET A 34 -12.51 3.94 -5.77
CA MET A 34 -11.69 5.03 -5.25
C MET A 34 -10.74 4.59 -4.12
N ARG A 35 -10.70 3.30 -3.78
CA ARG A 35 -9.90 2.71 -2.68
C ARG A 35 -10.26 3.24 -1.29
N ALA A 36 -11.43 3.89 -1.15
CA ALA A 36 -12.00 4.29 0.13
C ALA A 36 -12.68 3.08 0.79
N TYR A 37 -11.87 2.05 1.06
CA TYR A 37 -12.34 0.73 1.46
C TYR A 37 -13.08 0.75 2.80
N LYS A 38 -12.70 1.64 3.72
CA LYS A 38 -13.36 1.75 5.03
C LYS A 38 -14.80 2.22 4.86
N GLU A 39 -15.00 3.28 4.09
CA GLU A 39 -16.32 3.84 3.77
C GLU A 39 -17.13 2.90 2.88
N ALA A 40 -16.49 2.20 1.94
CA ALA A 40 -17.14 1.19 1.12
C ALA A 40 -17.67 0.04 1.98
N ALA A 41 -16.85 -0.52 2.88
CA ALA A 41 -17.25 -1.59 3.80
C ALA A 41 -18.46 -1.16 4.64
N ASN A 42 -18.45 0.06 5.19
CA ASN A 42 -19.56 0.57 6.00
C ASN A 42 -20.89 0.59 5.21
N LEU A 43 -20.86 0.91 3.91
CA LEU A 43 -22.08 0.89 3.09
C LEU A 43 -22.50 -0.53 2.71
N TYR A 44 -21.56 -1.40 2.38
CA TYR A 44 -21.86 -2.81 2.09
C TYR A 44 -22.41 -3.55 3.32
N GLU A 45 -21.99 -3.19 4.55
CA GLU A 45 -22.56 -3.73 5.79
C GLU A 45 -24.06 -3.41 5.95
N THR A 46 -24.55 -2.31 5.35
CA THR A 46 -25.96 -1.88 5.49
C THR A 46 -26.93 -2.56 4.53
N THR A 47 -26.45 -3.32 3.56
CA THR A 47 -27.30 -4.01 2.58
C THR A 47 -27.45 -5.49 2.92
N GLU A 48 -28.65 -6.02 2.68
CA GLU A 48 -28.95 -7.45 2.74
C GLU A 48 -28.56 -8.17 1.44
N ASP A 49 -28.14 -7.43 0.41
CA ASP A 49 -27.65 -7.99 -0.84
C ASP A 49 -26.34 -8.76 -0.59
N ARG A 50 -26.38 -10.07 -0.87
CA ARG A 50 -25.23 -10.99 -0.78
C ARG A 50 -24.79 -11.50 -2.14
N SER A 51 -24.95 -10.70 -3.19
CA SER A 51 -24.43 -11.01 -4.52
C SER A 51 -22.91 -11.16 -4.52
N LYS A 52 -22.40 -11.87 -5.54
CA LYS A 52 -20.97 -12.09 -5.78
C LYS A 52 -20.15 -10.81 -5.65
N GLU A 53 -20.56 -9.72 -6.32
CA GLU A 53 -19.84 -8.44 -6.30
C GLU A 53 -19.81 -7.81 -4.90
N VAL A 54 -20.95 -7.79 -4.20
CA VAL A 54 -21.04 -7.19 -2.85
C VAL A 54 -20.18 -7.95 -1.86
N LEU A 55 -20.28 -9.29 -1.83
CA LEU A 55 -19.48 -10.11 -0.92
C LEU A 55 -17.98 -10.00 -1.20
N GLN A 56 -17.60 -10.01 -2.47
CA GLN A 56 -16.20 -9.86 -2.87
C GLN A 56 -15.66 -8.49 -2.46
N ASN A 57 -16.33 -7.40 -2.81
CA ASN A 57 -15.88 -6.05 -2.50
C ASN A 57 -15.90 -5.76 -0.99
N LEU A 58 -16.86 -6.32 -0.24
CA LEU A 58 -16.88 -6.22 1.22
C LEU A 58 -15.70 -6.96 1.86
N ALA A 59 -15.45 -8.21 1.44
CA ALA A 59 -14.33 -9.00 1.96
C ALA A 59 -12.98 -8.34 1.63
N ASP A 60 -12.81 -7.90 0.39
CA ASP A 60 -11.63 -7.17 -0.07
C ASP A 60 -11.46 -5.85 0.70
N SER A 61 -12.55 -5.13 0.98
CA SER A 61 -12.51 -3.90 1.79
C SER A 61 -12.02 -4.15 3.22
N TYR A 62 -12.45 -5.25 3.85
CA TYR A 62 -11.93 -5.64 5.15
C TYR A 62 -10.47 -6.08 5.09
N TYR A 63 -10.10 -6.85 4.06
CA TYR A 63 -8.74 -7.30 3.82
C TYR A 63 -7.77 -6.11 3.70
N TYR A 64 -8.07 -5.13 2.84
CA TYR A 64 -7.21 -3.96 2.63
C TYR A 64 -7.14 -3.01 3.83
N ASN A 65 -8.09 -3.08 4.77
CA ASN A 65 -8.07 -2.32 6.02
C ASN A 65 -7.60 -3.14 7.23
N TYR A 66 -6.98 -4.31 7.01
CA TYR A 66 -6.47 -5.19 8.06
C TYR A 66 -7.53 -5.67 9.07
N GLN A 67 -8.82 -5.67 8.70
CA GLN A 67 -9.91 -6.22 9.49
C GLN A 67 -10.05 -7.73 9.24
N MET A 68 -8.97 -8.49 9.52
CA MET A 68 -8.79 -9.87 9.05
C MET A 68 -9.91 -10.82 9.47
N GLN A 69 -10.41 -10.72 10.71
CA GLN A 69 -11.52 -11.57 11.17
C GLN A 69 -12.82 -11.31 10.38
N LYS A 70 -13.13 -10.05 10.07
CA LYS A 70 -14.30 -9.71 9.24
C LYS A 70 -14.10 -10.19 7.81
N ALA A 71 -12.90 -9.97 7.24
CA ALA A 71 -12.56 -10.46 5.91
C ALA A 71 -12.74 -11.98 5.81
N ILE A 72 -12.23 -12.75 6.77
CA ILE A 72 -12.36 -14.21 6.83
C ILE A 72 -13.84 -14.62 6.82
N LYS A 73 -14.68 -14.00 7.67
CA LYS A 73 -16.10 -14.30 7.72
C LYS A 73 -16.77 -14.09 6.36
N THR A 74 -16.53 -12.95 5.72
CA THR A 74 -17.15 -12.60 4.44
C THR A 74 -16.63 -13.44 3.28
N TYR A 75 -15.32 -13.74 3.24
CA TYR A 75 -14.77 -14.68 2.25
C TYR A 75 -15.36 -16.07 2.40
N ARG A 76 -15.50 -16.58 3.64
CA ARG A 76 -16.16 -17.88 3.87
C ARG A 76 -17.59 -17.88 3.32
N GLU A 77 -18.36 -16.84 3.59
CA GLU A 77 -19.71 -16.68 3.04
C GLU A 77 -19.69 -16.72 1.50
N PHE A 78 -18.78 -15.97 0.87
CA PHE A 78 -18.57 -15.98 -0.58
C PHE A 78 -18.26 -17.39 -1.12
N PHE A 79 -17.27 -18.08 -0.52
CA PHE A 79 -16.87 -19.43 -0.93
C PHE A 79 -17.96 -20.48 -0.71
N ILE A 80 -18.89 -20.27 0.22
CA ILE A 80 -20.02 -21.19 0.44
C ILE A 80 -21.12 -20.96 -0.60
N THR A 81 -21.39 -19.70 -0.94
CA THR A 81 -22.58 -19.30 -1.71
C THR A 81 -22.32 -19.11 -3.21
N HIS A 82 -21.07 -18.90 -3.65
CA HIS A 82 -20.72 -18.55 -5.03
C HIS A 82 -19.57 -19.40 -5.60
N LYS A 83 -19.62 -20.73 -5.38
CA LYS A 83 -18.54 -21.69 -5.71
C LYS A 83 -18.17 -21.80 -7.19
N ASP A 84 -19.12 -21.55 -8.09
CA ASP A 84 -19.03 -21.96 -9.48
C ASP A 84 -18.14 -21.04 -10.35
N SER A 85 -17.68 -19.92 -9.81
CA SER A 85 -16.79 -18.98 -10.52
C SER A 85 -16.03 -18.10 -9.54
N VAL A 86 -15.08 -18.69 -8.82
CA VAL A 86 -14.20 -17.92 -7.91
C VAL A 86 -12.92 -17.53 -8.64
N ASP A 87 -12.64 -16.22 -8.69
CA ASP A 87 -11.36 -15.71 -9.16
C ASP A 87 -10.23 -16.29 -8.30
N ILE A 88 -9.14 -16.73 -8.93
CA ILE A 88 -8.01 -17.33 -8.23
C ILE A 88 -7.40 -16.36 -7.20
N GLU A 89 -7.46 -15.06 -7.46
CA GLU A 89 -6.96 -14.02 -6.56
C GLU A 89 -7.69 -13.98 -5.20
N LEU A 90 -8.94 -14.44 -5.13
CA LEU A 90 -9.66 -14.55 -3.86
C LEU A 90 -9.08 -15.64 -2.96
N TYR A 91 -8.51 -16.71 -3.52
CA TYR A 91 -7.82 -17.73 -2.74
C TYR A 91 -6.57 -17.16 -2.07
N PHE A 92 -5.82 -16.31 -2.78
CA PHE A 92 -4.68 -15.60 -2.21
C PHE A 92 -5.09 -14.69 -1.05
N ARG A 93 -6.05 -13.77 -1.28
CA ARG A 93 -6.47 -12.81 -0.24
C ARG A 93 -7.07 -13.51 0.97
N TYR A 94 -7.90 -14.54 0.77
CA TYR A 94 -8.47 -15.30 1.88
C TYR A 94 -7.40 -16.07 2.65
N GLY A 95 -6.49 -16.76 1.95
CA GLY A 95 -5.35 -17.43 2.57
C GLY A 95 -4.46 -16.48 3.38
N GLN A 96 -4.19 -15.28 2.85
CA GLN A 96 -3.43 -14.24 3.56
C GLN A 96 -4.18 -13.70 4.78
N ALA A 97 -5.50 -13.51 4.71
CA ALA A 97 -6.30 -13.13 5.87
C ALA A 97 -6.25 -14.18 6.98
N LEU A 98 -6.34 -15.46 6.62
CA LEU A 98 -6.19 -16.58 7.55
C LEU A 98 -4.80 -16.62 8.19
N LYS A 99 -3.72 -16.38 7.42
CA LYS A 99 -2.36 -16.25 7.98
C LYS A 99 -2.25 -15.07 8.94
N GLY A 100 -2.89 -13.95 8.65
CA GLY A 100 -2.89 -12.76 9.51
C GLY A 100 -3.54 -12.98 10.89
N VAL A 101 -4.31 -14.06 11.05
CA VAL A 101 -4.85 -14.49 12.35
C VAL A 101 -4.26 -15.84 12.82
N GLU A 102 -3.12 -16.21 12.25
CA GLU A 102 -2.35 -17.43 12.56
C GLU A 102 -3.09 -18.75 12.30
N ASN A 103 -4.16 -18.75 11.51
CA ASN A 103 -4.85 -19.97 11.07
C ASN A 103 -4.12 -20.60 9.87
N TYR A 104 -2.88 -21.02 10.11
CA TYR A 104 -1.96 -21.49 9.07
C TYR A 104 -2.47 -22.73 8.33
N LYS A 105 -3.07 -23.69 9.04
CA LYS A 105 -3.54 -24.94 8.44
C LYS A 105 -4.60 -24.71 7.38
N GLU A 106 -5.57 -23.84 7.66
CA GLU A 106 -6.59 -23.50 6.67
C GLU A 106 -5.99 -22.62 5.58
N ALA A 107 -5.16 -21.64 5.93
CA ALA A 107 -4.51 -20.79 4.94
C ALA A 107 -3.72 -21.59 3.90
N ASP A 108 -2.96 -22.59 4.34
CA ASP A 108 -2.13 -23.43 3.48
C ASP A 108 -2.97 -24.18 2.43
N VAL A 109 -4.22 -24.54 2.73
CA VAL A 109 -5.14 -25.15 1.75
C VAL A 109 -5.45 -24.18 0.60
N TYR A 110 -5.84 -22.95 0.92
CA TYR A 110 -6.20 -21.94 -0.08
C TYR A 110 -4.97 -21.44 -0.85
N LEU A 111 -3.85 -21.23 -0.17
CA LEU A 111 -2.60 -20.80 -0.79
C LEU A 111 -1.99 -21.90 -1.66
N SER A 112 -2.12 -23.18 -1.29
CA SER A 112 -1.66 -24.28 -2.15
C SER A 112 -2.41 -24.31 -3.48
N ARG A 113 -3.71 -24.00 -3.44
CA ARG A 113 -4.53 -23.87 -4.65
C ARG A 113 -4.14 -22.66 -5.49
N TYR A 114 -3.88 -21.52 -4.85
CA TYR A 114 -3.41 -20.31 -5.54
C TYR A 114 -2.07 -20.54 -6.27
N TYR A 115 -1.07 -21.08 -5.57
CA TYR A 115 0.28 -21.29 -6.13
C TYR A 115 0.42 -22.56 -6.98
N GLY A 116 -0.60 -23.43 -7.01
CA GLY A 116 -0.53 -24.71 -7.72
C GLY A 116 0.52 -25.69 -7.15
N LYS A 117 0.93 -25.51 -5.88
CA LYS A 117 1.91 -26.37 -5.21
C LYS A 117 1.62 -26.45 -3.70
N PRO A 118 2.00 -27.54 -3.01
CA PRO A 118 1.82 -27.63 -1.57
C PRO A 118 2.54 -26.48 -0.82
N ILE A 119 1.83 -25.84 0.10
CA ILE A 119 2.35 -24.86 1.04
C ILE A 119 2.31 -25.47 2.44
N ASN A 120 3.37 -25.25 3.22
CA ASN A 120 3.43 -25.59 4.64
C ASN A 120 4.07 -24.43 5.39
N THR A 121 3.24 -23.53 5.91
CA THR A 121 3.72 -22.31 6.56
C THR A 121 4.51 -22.62 7.83
N LEU A 122 4.10 -23.63 8.61
CA LEU A 122 4.80 -23.97 9.85
C LEU A 122 6.20 -24.55 9.60
N ALA A 123 6.35 -25.40 8.57
CA ALA A 123 7.66 -25.91 8.17
C ALA A 123 8.58 -24.77 7.70
N PHE A 124 8.04 -23.83 6.91
CA PHE A 124 8.80 -22.66 6.46
C PHE A 124 9.25 -21.77 7.64
N VAL A 125 8.37 -21.50 8.62
CA VAL A 125 8.73 -20.73 9.82
C VAL A 125 9.84 -21.42 10.62
N GLU A 126 9.74 -22.73 10.77
CA GLU A 126 10.73 -23.53 11.49
C GLU A 126 12.09 -23.55 10.77
N GLU A 127 12.10 -23.66 9.44
CA GLU A 127 13.31 -23.56 8.63
C GLU A 127 13.94 -22.17 8.75
N ASN A 128 13.14 -21.11 8.60
CA ASN A 128 13.64 -19.73 8.68
C ASN A 128 14.27 -19.41 10.05
N ARG A 129 13.71 -19.96 11.14
CA ARG A 129 14.29 -19.84 12.49
C ARG A 129 15.69 -20.44 12.60
N LYS A 130 16.01 -21.47 11.80
CA LYS A 130 17.33 -22.13 11.80
C LYS A 130 18.36 -21.39 10.94
N THR A 131 17.90 -20.74 9.87
CA THR A 131 18.78 -20.13 8.87
C THR A 131 19.04 -18.64 9.10
N THR A 132 18.15 -17.95 9.79
CA THR A 132 18.20 -16.50 9.97
C THR A 132 18.41 -16.17 11.45
N PRO A 133 19.52 -15.49 11.84
CA PRO A 133 19.68 -15.02 13.21
C PRO A 133 18.65 -13.91 13.49
N HIS A 134 17.66 -14.21 14.32
CA HIS A 134 16.61 -13.26 14.72
C HIS A 134 17.06 -12.37 15.90
N ASN A 135 18.34 -12.00 15.93
CA ASN A 135 18.93 -11.26 17.03
C ASN A 135 18.85 -9.76 16.73
N PHE A 136 17.67 -9.18 16.89
CA PHE A 136 17.47 -7.74 16.83
C PHE A 136 16.84 -7.23 18.12
N GLU A 137 17.34 -6.09 18.59
CA GLU A 137 16.76 -5.35 19.69
C GLU A 137 15.87 -4.25 19.10
N LEU A 138 14.58 -4.26 19.45
CA LEU A 138 13.68 -3.18 19.06
C LEU A 138 13.87 -2.01 20.02
N LYS A 139 14.30 -0.87 19.48
CA LYS A 139 14.40 0.39 20.22
C LYS A 139 13.33 1.33 19.72
N GLN A 140 12.47 1.78 20.64
CA GLN A 140 11.47 2.78 20.32
C GLN A 140 12.15 4.12 20.04
N ILE A 141 11.73 4.79 18.97
CA ILE A 141 12.14 6.16 18.65
C ILE A 141 10.99 7.10 19.02
N GLU A 142 11.27 8.10 19.84
CA GLU A 142 10.32 9.15 20.19
C GLU A 142 10.31 10.24 19.12
N ASN A 143 9.15 10.54 18.53
CA ASN A 143 8.96 11.64 17.59
C ASN A 143 7.77 12.49 18.02
N ILE A 144 8.06 13.67 18.58
CA ILE A 144 7.02 14.61 19.02
C ILE A 144 6.26 15.13 17.80
N ASN A 145 4.92 15.20 17.91
CA ASN A 145 4.01 15.59 16.83
C ASN A 145 4.05 14.65 15.60
N SER A 146 4.33 13.37 15.82
CA SER A 146 4.23 12.33 14.80
C SER A 146 2.85 12.31 14.13
N GLN A 147 2.83 12.21 12.79
CA GLN A 147 1.61 12.08 11.98
C GLN A 147 1.85 11.06 10.87
N GLN A 148 1.51 9.79 11.12
CA GLN A 148 1.74 8.68 10.18
C GLN A 148 3.20 8.61 9.70
N ASP A 149 4.15 8.61 10.63
CA ASP A 149 5.56 8.58 10.27
C ASP A 149 6.00 7.18 9.82
N PHE A 150 6.75 7.09 8.73
CA PHE A 150 7.34 5.83 8.27
C PHE A 150 8.55 6.05 7.35
N GLY A 151 9.19 4.94 6.94
CA GLY A 151 10.29 4.98 5.95
C GLY A 151 11.56 5.63 6.49
N LEU A 152 11.88 5.40 7.76
CA LEU A 152 13.07 5.96 8.40
C LEU A 152 14.36 5.40 7.78
N SER A 153 15.29 6.27 7.40
CA SER A 153 16.64 5.90 6.95
C SER A 153 17.69 6.84 7.53
N PHE A 154 18.91 6.35 7.71
CA PHE A 154 20.05 7.12 8.21
C PHE A 154 20.86 7.74 7.06
N TYR A 155 21.47 8.90 7.31
CA TYR A 155 22.48 9.51 6.43
C TYR A 155 23.56 10.22 7.25
N GLY A 156 24.63 9.51 7.57
CA GLY A 156 25.59 9.91 8.60
C GLY A 156 25.31 9.20 9.92
N ASP A 157 25.92 9.68 11.00
CA ASP A 157 25.95 8.95 12.27
C ASP A 157 24.66 9.13 13.08
N ASP A 158 24.07 10.33 13.07
CA ASP A 158 22.90 10.69 13.88
C ASP A 158 21.77 11.34 13.09
N LYS A 159 21.93 11.56 11.77
CA LYS A 159 20.88 12.14 10.93
C LYS A 159 19.99 11.07 10.34
N VAL A 160 18.69 11.34 10.38
CA VAL A 160 17.65 10.47 9.82
C VAL A 160 16.72 11.25 8.91
N VAL A 161 16.21 10.56 7.90
CA VAL A 161 15.07 10.99 7.09
C VAL A 161 13.87 10.13 7.44
N PHE A 162 12.66 10.66 7.34
CA PHE A 162 11.43 9.89 7.36
C PHE A 162 10.32 10.65 6.60
N ALA A 163 9.27 9.93 6.20
CA ALA A 163 8.08 10.52 5.61
C ALA A 163 7.02 10.79 6.69
N SER A 164 6.25 11.87 6.56
CA SER A 164 5.19 12.21 7.51
C SER A 164 4.07 13.02 6.87
N ALA A 165 2.85 12.85 7.37
CA ALA A 165 1.67 13.61 6.97
C ALA A 165 1.45 14.87 7.84
N ARG A 166 2.50 15.37 8.49
CA ARG A 166 2.41 16.49 9.45
C ARG A 166 2.28 17.88 8.81
N ASN A 167 2.50 18.02 7.50
CA ASN A 167 2.33 19.29 6.81
C ASN A 167 0.86 19.56 6.47
N GLU A 168 0.13 20.28 7.32
CA GLU A 168 -1.28 20.60 7.10
C GLU A 168 -1.54 21.55 5.93
N ALA A 169 -0.50 22.20 5.38
CA ALA A 169 -0.64 23.02 4.17
C ALA A 169 -0.74 22.17 2.90
N ASN A 170 -0.33 20.90 2.95
CA ASN A 170 -0.37 20.01 1.79
C ASN A 170 -1.81 19.63 1.41
N PRO A 171 -2.08 19.33 0.12
CA PRO A 171 -3.34 18.74 -0.31
C PRO A 171 -3.66 17.48 0.50
N THR A 172 -4.95 17.23 0.76
CA THR A 172 -5.38 16.04 1.50
C THR A 172 -5.75 14.89 0.56
N PHE A 173 -5.41 13.67 0.96
CA PHE A 173 -5.75 12.49 0.19
C PHE A 173 -7.21 12.08 0.42
N ALA A 174 -7.90 11.77 -0.69
CA ALA A 174 -9.34 11.56 -0.69
C ALA A 174 -9.82 10.41 0.24
N TRP A 175 -9.02 9.34 0.39
CA TRP A 175 -9.36 8.10 1.10
C TRP A 175 -9.28 8.16 2.64
N ASN A 176 -8.52 9.10 3.21
CA ASN A 176 -8.17 9.11 4.63
C ASN A 176 -8.13 10.54 5.21
N LYS A 177 -8.25 11.56 4.35
CA LYS A 177 -8.26 12.99 4.69
C LYS A 177 -6.97 13.50 5.32
N LEU A 178 -5.88 12.73 5.24
CA LEU A 178 -4.57 13.16 5.70
C LEU A 178 -3.85 13.97 4.62
N PRO A 179 -2.98 14.92 5.00
CA PRO A 179 -2.13 15.63 4.04
C PRO A 179 -1.22 14.69 3.25
N TYR A 180 -0.79 15.14 2.07
CA TYR A 180 0.25 14.46 1.32
C TYR A 180 1.56 14.44 2.12
N LEU A 181 2.32 13.38 1.87
CA LEU A 181 3.53 13.06 2.64
C LEU A 181 4.68 13.93 2.16
N ASP A 182 5.37 14.53 3.12
CA ASP A 182 6.66 15.17 2.90
C ASP A 182 7.77 14.35 3.56
N LEU A 183 8.99 14.50 3.05
CA LEU A 183 10.20 14.04 3.71
C LEU A 183 10.67 15.08 4.75
N TYR A 184 11.11 14.58 5.89
CA TYR A 184 11.66 15.36 7.00
C TYR A 184 13.04 14.84 7.40
N SER A 185 13.95 15.78 7.67
CA SER A 185 15.24 15.55 8.29
C SER A 185 15.12 15.71 9.80
N ALA A 186 15.80 14.87 10.57
CA ALA A 186 15.93 15.02 12.02
C ALA A 186 17.27 14.51 12.54
N THR A 187 17.63 14.89 13.76
CA THR A 187 18.74 14.34 14.53
C THR A 187 18.21 13.30 15.51
N LEU A 188 18.70 12.06 15.47
CA LEU A 188 18.43 11.01 16.44
C LEU A 188 19.39 11.16 17.63
N THR A 189 18.85 11.42 18.81
CA THR A 189 19.66 11.51 20.04
C THR A 189 20.06 10.12 20.54
N ALA A 190 21.10 10.05 21.38
CA ALA A 190 21.51 8.82 22.06
C ALA A 190 20.41 8.21 22.96
N THR A 191 19.42 9.02 23.38
CA THR A 191 18.26 8.57 24.16
C THR A 191 17.11 8.04 23.29
N GLY A 192 17.26 8.02 21.97
CA GLY A 192 16.23 7.53 21.05
C GLY A 192 15.14 8.54 20.73
N ALA A 193 15.40 9.85 20.80
CA ALA A 193 14.43 10.87 20.43
C ALA A 193 14.84 11.60 19.14
N LEU A 194 13.87 11.98 18.31
CA LEU A 194 14.10 12.85 17.16
C LEU A 194 14.01 14.32 17.58
N LYS A 195 15.06 15.08 17.26
CA LYS A 195 15.16 16.52 17.45
C LYS A 195 15.41 17.24 16.13
N ASP A 196 15.17 18.55 16.14
CA ASP A 196 15.41 19.43 14.99
C ASP A 196 14.73 18.93 13.71
N VAL A 197 13.48 18.48 13.86
CA VAL A 197 12.69 17.97 12.75
C VAL A 197 12.35 19.12 11.81
N VAL A 198 12.88 19.07 10.59
CA VAL A 198 12.68 20.08 9.55
C VAL A 198 12.29 19.41 8.23
N PRO A 199 11.31 19.96 7.48
CA PRO A 199 11.01 19.46 6.15
C PRO A 199 12.20 19.71 5.22
N PHE A 200 12.37 18.85 4.22
CA PHE A 200 13.24 19.18 3.10
C PHE A 200 12.65 20.34 2.29
N SER A 201 13.49 21.04 1.52
CA SER A 201 13.09 22.16 0.66
C SER A 201 12.14 21.74 -0.46
N ASP A 202 11.57 22.73 -1.15
CA ASP A 202 10.70 22.57 -2.32
C ASP A 202 11.34 21.84 -3.53
N ALA A 203 12.67 21.80 -3.58
CA ALA A 203 13.39 20.91 -4.50
C ALA A 203 13.02 19.42 -4.29
N ILE A 204 12.82 19.00 -3.03
CA ILE A 204 12.51 17.63 -2.64
C ILE A 204 11.03 17.45 -2.33
N ASN A 205 10.43 18.28 -1.49
CA ASN A 205 9.02 18.17 -1.16
C ASN A 205 8.19 18.98 -2.15
N THR A 206 7.21 18.35 -2.79
CA THR A 206 6.35 19.00 -3.78
C THR A 206 4.88 18.89 -3.37
N ASP A 207 3.95 19.41 -4.18
CA ASP A 207 2.51 19.18 -3.97
C ASP A 207 2.08 17.71 -4.24
N SER A 208 3.01 16.78 -4.29
CA SER A 208 2.80 15.34 -4.46
C SER A 208 3.20 14.58 -3.20
N HIS A 209 3.23 13.24 -3.24
CA HIS A 209 3.77 12.46 -2.13
C HIS A 209 5.25 12.17 -2.34
N GLU A 210 6.07 12.48 -1.34
CA GLU A 210 7.43 12.00 -1.22
C GLU A 210 7.61 11.08 -0.01
N SER A 211 8.37 9.98 -0.19
CA SER A 211 8.63 9.02 0.88
C SER A 211 9.87 8.15 0.64
N ASN A 212 10.20 7.30 1.62
CA ASN A 212 11.20 6.23 1.50
C ASN A 212 12.53 6.70 0.89
N ALA A 213 13.12 7.74 1.47
CA ALA A 213 14.43 8.22 1.03
C ALA A 213 15.56 7.35 1.59
N VAL A 214 16.56 7.06 0.76
CA VAL A 214 17.81 6.40 1.11
C VAL A 214 18.99 7.18 0.54
N PHE A 215 20.17 7.03 1.14
CA PHE A 215 21.34 7.85 0.80
C PHE A 215 22.55 7.01 0.45
N SER A 216 23.39 7.55 -0.43
CA SER A 216 24.74 7.05 -0.62
C SER A 216 25.54 7.15 0.69
N LYS A 217 26.56 6.30 0.82
CA LYS A 217 27.39 6.23 2.03
C LYS A 217 28.05 7.56 2.41
N ASP A 218 28.37 8.40 1.43
CA ASP A 218 28.94 9.73 1.63
C ASP A 218 27.89 10.81 1.95
N GLY A 219 26.60 10.45 1.98
CA GLY A 219 25.47 11.35 2.23
C GLY A 219 25.18 12.34 1.09
N LYS A 220 25.86 12.25 -0.05
CA LYS A 220 25.77 13.25 -1.13
C LYS A 220 24.72 12.95 -2.19
N THR A 221 24.23 11.72 -2.25
CA THR A 221 23.18 11.29 -3.18
C THR A 221 21.99 10.77 -2.40
N MET A 222 20.79 11.23 -2.74
CA MET A 222 19.53 10.75 -2.20
C MET A 222 18.74 10.04 -3.31
N TYR A 223 18.14 8.90 -2.99
CA TYR A 223 17.13 8.22 -3.79
C TYR A 223 15.83 8.18 -3.02
N PHE A 224 14.71 8.58 -3.62
CA PHE A 224 13.44 8.67 -2.91
C PHE A 224 12.25 8.42 -3.82
N ASN A 225 11.12 8.01 -3.23
CA ASN A 225 9.85 7.90 -3.94
C ASN A 225 9.26 9.29 -4.17
N ARG A 226 8.71 9.52 -5.36
CA ARG A 226 7.79 10.63 -5.62
C ARG A 226 6.63 10.16 -6.49
N THR A 227 5.43 10.58 -6.13
CA THR A 227 4.24 10.34 -6.97
C THR A 227 4.23 11.28 -8.16
N ASN A 228 4.12 10.73 -9.37
CA ASN A 228 4.15 11.55 -10.58
C ASN A 228 2.93 12.48 -10.66
N ALA A 229 3.16 13.75 -11.00
CA ALA A 229 2.09 14.74 -11.14
C ALA A 229 1.09 14.37 -12.26
N SER A 230 1.59 13.76 -13.35
CA SER A 230 0.76 13.30 -14.45
C SER A 230 0.17 11.91 -14.17
N LYS A 231 -1.14 11.77 -14.38
CA LYS A 231 -1.83 10.49 -14.31
C LYS A 231 -1.87 9.82 -15.68
N THR A 232 -1.48 8.55 -15.74
CA THR A 232 -1.63 7.71 -16.93
C THR A 232 -3.04 7.12 -16.96
N LYS A 233 -3.70 7.16 -18.12
CA LYS A 233 -4.99 6.47 -18.32
C LYS A 233 -4.74 4.98 -18.47
N THR A 234 -5.29 4.18 -17.57
CA THR A 234 -5.41 2.72 -17.69
C THR A 234 -6.81 2.37 -18.24
N LYS A 235 -7.08 1.08 -18.48
CA LYS A 235 -8.41 0.62 -18.92
C LYS A 235 -9.50 0.96 -17.90
N GLU A 236 -9.14 0.99 -16.63
CA GLU A 236 -10.07 1.13 -15.51
C GLU A 236 -10.07 2.55 -14.94
N ASN A 237 -8.91 3.22 -14.87
CA ASN A 237 -8.75 4.46 -14.09
C ASN A 237 -7.63 5.38 -14.60
N ARG A 238 -7.47 6.56 -13.98
CA ARG A 238 -6.28 7.40 -14.13
C ARG A 238 -5.37 7.24 -12.91
N VAL A 239 -4.19 6.64 -13.11
CA VAL A 239 -3.25 6.30 -12.03
C VAL A 239 -2.02 7.20 -12.12
N ALA A 240 -1.65 7.83 -11.01
CA ALA A 240 -0.35 8.45 -10.86
C ALA A 240 0.63 7.37 -10.42
N GLN A 241 1.64 7.06 -11.24
CA GLN A 241 2.66 6.08 -10.88
C GLN A 241 3.67 6.69 -9.92
N ILE A 242 4.21 5.86 -9.02
CA ILE A 242 5.32 6.22 -8.16
C ILE A 242 6.62 5.98 -8.93
N LYS A 243 7.55 6.93 -8.81
CA LYS A 243 8.86 6.87 -9.45
C LYS A 243 9.95 7.09 -8.41
N ILE A 244 11.10 6.47 -8.64
CA ILE A 244 12.31 6.75 -7.85
C ILE A 244 13.04 7.94 -8.47
N TYR A 245 13.29 8.95 -7.68
CA TYR A 245 14.08 10.12 -8.05
C TYR A 245 15.45 10.08 -7.39
N LYS A 246 16.43 10.71 -8.04
CA LYS A 246 17.78 10.96 -7.54
C LYS A 246 17.95 12.46 -7.33
N ALA A 247 18.55 12.85 -6.21
CA ALA A 247 19.00 14.22 -5.93
C ALA A 247 20.46 14.21 -5.44
N THR A 248 21.17 15.32 -5.62
CA THR A 248 22.56 15.48 -5.20
C THR A 248 22.72 16.69 -4.27
N LEU A 249 23.47 16.53 -3.19
CA LEU A 249 23.82 17.61 -2.28
C LEU A 249 24.96 18.45 -2.87
N VAL A 250 24.70 19.73 -3.13
CA VAL A 250 25.65 20.69 -3.71
C VAL A 250 25.60 21.98 -2.90
N ASP A 251 26.72 22.33 -2.26
CA ASP A 251 26.88 23.51 -1.40
C ASP A 251 25.87 23.58 -0.24
N GLY A 252 25.47 22.42 0.30
CA GLY A 252 24.50 22.31 1.40
C GLY A 252 23.04 22.18 0.98
N ASP A 253 22.74 22.33 -0.31
CA ASP A 253 21.38 22.25 -0.84
C ASP A 253 21.18 21.00 -1.73
N TRP A 254 19.99 20.42 -1.69
CA TRP A 254 19.62 19.33 -2.59
C TRP A 254 19.24 19.87 -3.97
N LYS A 255 19.97 19.44 -5.00
CA LYS A 255 19.82 19.86 -6.40
C LYS A 255 19.74 18.67 -7.34
N ASN A 256 19.61 18.94 -8.64
CA ASN A 256 19.65 17.95 -9.73
C ASN A 256 18.64 16.81 -9.58
N VAL A 257 17.42 17.15 -9.15
CA VAL A 257 16.34 16.18 -8.91
C VAL A 257 15.86 15.59 -10.23
N THR A 258 16.16 14.33 -10.47
CA THR A 258 15.87 13.63 -11.75
C THR A 258 15.26 12.25 -11.51
N PRO A 259 14.27 11.83 -12.31
CA PRO A 259 13.76 10.46 -12.23
C PRO A 259 14.82 9.48 -12.74
N LEU A 260 14.91 8.29 -12.13
CA LEU A 260 15.80 7.23 -12.58
C LEU A 260 15.39 6.68 -13.97
N PRO A 261 16.37 6.22 -14.78
CA PRO A 261 16.14 5.91 -16.20
C PRO A 261 15.30 4.65 -16.44
N PHE A 262 15.17 3.76 -15.45
CA PHE A 262 14.37 2.54 -15.53
C PHE A 262 12.90 2.74 -15.08
N ASN A 263 12.54 3.95 -14.65
CA ASN A 263 11.15 4.30 -14.36
C ASN A 263 10.32 4.33 -15.65
N ALA A 264 9.02 4.03 -15.55
CA ALA A 264 8.08 4.20 -16.66
C ALA A 264 6.78 4.90 -16.21
N ASN A 265 5.91 5.18 -17.18
CA ASN A 265 4.56 5.71 -16.93
C ASN A 265 3.49 4.61 -16.82
N THR A 266 3.87 3.36 -17.10
CA THR A 266 2.98 2.19 -17.19
C THR A 266 3.05 1.29 -15.95
N TYR A 267 4.07 1.46 -15.12
CA TYR A 267 4.28 0.75 -13.86
C TYR A 267 4.90 1.72 -12.84
N SER A 268 4.86 1.36 -11.57
CA SER A 268 5.53 2.05 -10.48
C SER A 268 6.88 1.41 -10.15
N THR A 269 7.78 2.23 -9.64
CA THR A 269 9.05 1.83 -9.04
C THR A 269 9.13 2.53 -7.69
N GLU A 270 9.29 1.78 -6.62
CA GLU A 270 9.16 2.31 -5.27
C GLU A 270 10.06 1.63 -4.26
N HIS A 271 10.20 2.25 -3.09
CA HIS A 271 10.91 1.72 -1.92
C HIS A 271 12.39 1.43 -2.24
N PRO A 272 13.16 2.46 -2.67
CA PRO A 272 14.58 2.27 -2.94
C PRO A 272 15.32 1.79 -1.69
N ALA A 273 16.25 0.85 -1.88
CA ALA A 273 17.17 0.40 -0.84
C ALA A 273 18.57 0.18 -1.45
N LEU A 274 19.57 0.86 -0.91
CA LEU A 274 20.95 0.70 -1.37
C LEU A 274 21.65 -0.44 -0.63
N SER A 275 22.47 -1.19 -1.37
CA SER A 275 23.44 -2.11 -0.78
C SER A 275 24.45 -1.35 0.08
N LYS A 276 25.06 -2.06 1.04
CA LYS A 276 26.04 -1.48 1.97
C LYS A 276 27.25 -0.85 1.27
N ASP A 277 27.64 -1.39 0.12
CA ASP A 277 28.73 -0.88 -0.73
C ASP A 277 28.27 0.22 -1.71
N GLY A 278 26.96 0.47 -1.83
CA GLY A 278 26.38 1.48 -2.73
C GLY A 278 26.26 1.05 -4.19
N ASN A 279 26.76 -0.13 -4.56
CA ASN A 279 26.85 -0.58 -5.96
C ASN A 279 25.57 -1.22 -6.50
N THR A 280 24.58 -1.46 -5.64
CA THR A 280 23.29 -2.06 -6.02
C THR A 280 22.15 -1.27 -5.41
N LEU A 281 21.20 -0.87 -6.24
CA LEU A 281 19.94 -0.28 -5.81
C LEU A 281 18.83 -1.32 -5.98
N TYR A 282 18.22 -1.74 -4.88
CA TYR A 282 17.02 -2.57 -4.85
C TYR A 282 15.78 -1.68 -4.83
N PHE A 283 14.68 -2.18 -5.41
CA PHE A 283 13.39 -1.50 -5.39
C PHE A 283 12.26 -2.50 -5.65
N ALA A 284 11.03 -2.11 -5.32
CA ALA A 284 9.82 -2.84 -5.67
C ALA A 284 9.20 -2.28 -6.95
N SER A 285 8.63 -3.13 -7.80
CA SER A 285 7.91 -2.70 -9.01
C SER A 285 6.83 -3.68 -9.44
N ASP A 286 5.75 -3.15 -10.01
CA ASP A 286 4.68 -3.89 -10.70
C ASP A 286 4.89 -3.98 -12.22
N MET A 287 6.14 -3.87 -12.68
CA MET A 287 6.47 -4.06 -14.09
C MET A 287 6.19 -5.49 -14.55
N ALA A 288 5.81 -5.61 -15.83
CA ALA A 288 5.44 -6.89 -16.43
C ALA A 288 6.62 -7.87 -16.45
N GLY A 289 6.31 -9.16 -16.27
CA GLY A 289 7.31 -10.25 -16.23
C GLY A 289 7.67 -10.72 -14.82
N GLY A 290 7.10 -10.10 -13.79
CA GLY A 290 7.22 -10.52 -12.40
C GLY A 290 6.45 -11.79 -12.03
N PHE A 291 6.55 -12.19 -10.76
CA PHE A 291 5.88 -13.34 -10.16
C PHE A 291 4.61 -12.95 -9.38
N GLY A 292 4.31 -11.67 -9.26
CA GLY A 292 3.13 -11.19 -8.55
C GLY A 292 2.79 -9.73 -8.87
N SER A 293 2.21 -9.05 -7.86
CA SER A 293 1.89 -7.62 -7.96
C SER A 293 3.17 -6.78 -7.95
N PHE A 294 3.77 -6.53 -6.79
CA PHE A 294 5.06 -5.87 -6.68
C PHE A 294 6.13 -6.91 -6.34
N ASP A 295 7.13 -7.02 -7.20
CA ASP A 295 8.31 -7.87 -7.02
C ASP A 295 9.55 -7.03 -6.70
N ILE A 296 10.58 -7.67 -6.13
CA ILE A 296 11.87 -7.02 -5.83
C ILE A 296 12.79 -7.12 -7.05
N TYR A 297 13.25 -5.98 -7.52
CA TYR A 297 14.22 -5.83 -8.59
C TYR A 297 15.50 -5.17 -8.07
N LYS A 298 16.57 -5.26 -8.86
CA LYS A 298 17.83 -4.60 -8.54
C LYS A 298 18.51 -4.08 -9.79
N VAL A 299 19.22 -2.96 -9.67
CA VAL A 299 20.09 -2.42 -10.72
C VAL A 299 21.48 -2.18 -10.16
N ALA A 300 22.50 -2.31 -11.02
CA ALA A 300 23.83 -1.82 -10.71
C ALA A 300 23.80 -0.28 -10.63
N VAL A 301 24.54 0.29 -9.69
CA VAL A 301 24.85 1.72 -9.61
C VAL A 301 26.32 1.86 -10.00
N ASN A 302 26.58 2.43 -11.18
CA ASN A 302 27.92 2.52 -11.74
C ASN A 302 28.65 3.79 -11.25
N ASP A 303 29.98 3.77 -11.28
CA ASP A 303 30.82 4.90 -10.83
C ASP A 303 30.57 6.21 -11.60
N ASP A 304 30.15 6.11 -12.86
CA ASP A 304 29.77 7.26 -13.70
C ASP A 304 28.35 7.80 -13.39
N GLY A 305 27.67 7.22 -12.40
CA GLY A 305 26.33 7.59 -11.99
C GLY A 305 25.20 6.98 -12.84
N THR A 306 25.52 6.12 -13.80
CA THR A 306 24.53 5.38 -14.60
C THR A 306 24.01 4.14 -13.87
N PHE A 307 22.93 3.56 -14.41
CA PHE A 307 22.27 2.38 -13.83
C PHE A 307 22.27 1.20 -14.78
N GLY A 308 22.37 0.00 -14.23
CA GLY A 308 22.14 -1.25 -14.94
C GLY A 308 20.67 -1.43 -15.35
N LYS A 309 20.38 -2.56 -16.00
CA LYS A 309 19.00 -2.97 -16.29
C LYS A 309 18.44 -3.77 -15.09
N PRO A 310 17.15 -3.56 -14.74
CA PRO A 310 16.46 -4.37 -13.73
C PRO A 310 16.40 -5.86 -14.07
#